data_AF-A0AA94HRN6-F1
#
_entry.id   AF-A0AA94HRN6-F1
#
_cell.length_a   1.000
_cell.length_b   1.000
_cell.length_c   1.000
_cell.angle_alpha   90.00
_cell.angle_beta   90.00
_cell.angle_gamma   90.00
#
_symmetry.space_group_name_H-M   'P 1'
#
loop_
_entity.id
_entity.type
_entity.pdbx_description
1 polymer ?
#
loop_
_entity_poly.entity_id
_entity_poly.type
_entity_poly.pdbx_seq_one_letter_code
_entity_poly.pdbx_strand_id
1 'polypeptide(L)'
;MREQLQRITSLLAQACATYPGGKRGVFKAIEHEEGRGLSESSLYTALNANPTAPDTLKVSQLVNVMRVTADVAPLRYLAAMFGYAIVSYEAEAPDAPTAEGEMLQDFPAVVRFHEVGQRYLDGKACAAELLQAQEMALAELRQTTAKVIEEGK
;
A
#
# COMPACT_ATOMS: atom_id res chain seq x y z
N MET A 1 14.57 7.02 8.73
CA MET A 1 13.91 6.27 9.83
C MET A 1 12.84 7.09 10.57
N ARG A 2 13.12 8.30 11.09
CA ARG A 2 12.11 9.12 11.80
C ARG A 2 10.96 9.58 10.89
N GLU A 3 11.25 9.95 9.64
CA GLU A 3 10.24 10.34 8.62
C GLU A 3 9.34 9.17 8.17
N GLN A 4 9.92 7.97 8.02
CA GLN A 4 9.17 6.77 7.61
C GLN A 4 8.15 6.36 8.68
N LEU A 5 8.53 6.42 9.96
CA LEU A 5 7.61 6.18 11.08
C LEU A 5 6.52 7.25 11.14
N GLN A 6 6.85 8.53 10.92
CA GLN A 6 5.87 9.61 10.81
C GLN A 6 4.88 9.37 9.66
N ARG A 7 5.35 8.81 8.53
CA ARG A 7 4.48 8.48 7.40
C ARG A 7 3.48 7.38 7.76
N ILE A 8 3.91 6.34 8.45
CA ILE A 8 3.02 5.27 8.95
C ILE A 8 1.96 5.84 9.88
N THR A 9 2.36 6.67 10.85
CA THR A 9 1.43 7.33 11.78
C THR A 9 0.45 8.25 11.07
N SER A 10 0.91 8.97 10.03
CA SER A 10 0.07 9.84 9.21
C SER A 10 -0.99 9.05 8.44
N LEU A 11 -0.60 7.93 7.82
CA LEU A 11 -1.53 7.05 7.11
C LEU A 11 -2.60 6.49 8.06
N LEU A 12 -2.21 6.06 9.27
CA LEU A 12 -3.16 5.60 10.28
C LEU A 12 -4.09 6.72 10.77
N ALA A 13 -3.57 7.92 10.96
CA ALA A 13 -4.39 9.07 11.33
C ALA A 13 -5.41 9.42 10.23
N GLN A 14 -5.02 9.30 8.97
CA GLN A 14 -5.89 9.49 7.81
C GLN A 14 -6.98 8.41 7.75
N ALA A 15 -6.62 7.14 7.94
CA ALA A 15 -7.57 6.03 8.02
C ALA A 15 -8.58 6.21 9.17
N CYS A 16 -8.12 6.68 10.33
CA CYS A 16 -9.02 7.02 11.43
C CYS A 16 -9.94 8.19 11.10
N ALA A 17 -9.53 9.13 10.23
CA ALA A 17 -10.36 10.28 9.86
C ALA A 17 -11.48 9.90 8.88
N THR A 18 -11.28 8.85 8.07
CA THR A 18 -12.29 8.34 7.14
C THR A 18 -13.30 7.38 7.79
N TYR A 19 -12.97 6.83 8.97
CA TYR A 19 -13.85 5.95 9.73
C TYR A 19 -15.04 6.71 10.37
N PRO A 20 -16.27 6.13 10.39
CA PRO A 20 -17.41 6.73 11.08
C PRO A 20 -17.14 7.04 12.56
N GLY A 21 -17.23 8.32 12.93
CA GLY A 21 -16.91 8.76 14.30
C GLY A 21 -15.42 9.03 14.55
N GLY A 22 -14.58 8.99 13.52
CA GLY A 22 -13.18 9.40 13.58
C GLY A 22 -12.33 8.51 14.50
N LYS A 23 -11.26 9.09 15.06
CA LYS A 23 -10.40 8.44 16.08
C LYS A 23 -11.20 7.88 17.26
N ARG A 24 -12.29 8.53 17.66
CA ARG A 24 -13.18 8.09 18.74
C ARG A 24 -13.97 6.85 18.36
N GLY A 25 -14.48 6.80 17.14
CA GLY A 25 -15.17 5.64 16.59
C GLY A 25 -14.24 4.42 16.53
N VAL A 26 -13.01 4.63 16.05
CA VAL A 26 -11.99 3.58 16.02
C VAL A 26 -11.64 3.09 17.43
N PHE A 27 -11.43 4.00 18.38
CA PHE A 27 -11.16 3.62 19.78
C PHE A 27 -12.26 2.72 20.36
N LYS A 28 -13.54 3.11 20.18
CA LYS A 28 -14.67 2.31 20.69
C LYS A 28 -14.78 0.95 20.03
N ALA A 29 -14.51 0.86 18.73
CA ALA A 29 -14.51 -0.42 18.02
C ALA A 29 -13.39 -1.34 18.53
N ILE A 30 -12.19 -0.80 18.76
CA ILE A 30 -11.09 -1.54 19.38
C ILE A 30 -11.45 -1.98 20.81
N GLU A 31 -12.04 -1.10 21.63
CA GLU A 31 -12.47 -1.43 22.99
C GLU A 31 -13.54 -2.54 22.99
N HIS A 32 -14.44 -2.53 22.01
CA HIS A 32 -15.48 -3.55 21.85
C HIS A 32 -14.91 -4.92 21.45
N GLU A 33 -13.90 -4.96 20.57
CA GLU A 33 -13.31 -6.20 20.08
C GLU A 33 -12.26 -6.82 21.02
N GLU A 34 -11.41 -6.03 21.65
CA GLU A 34 -10.26 -6.53 22.45
C GLU A 34 -10.39 -6.28 23.95
N GLY A 35 -11.44 -5.61 24.39
CA GLY A 35 -11.61 -5.19 25.78
C GLY A 35 -10.72 -3.99 26.15
N ARG A 36 -10.78 -3.59 27.43
CA ARG A 36 -10.11 -2.38 27.94
C ARG A 36 -8.60 -2.59 28.13
N GLY A 37 -7.84 -2.49 27.04
CA GLY A 37 -6.37 -2.51 27.04
C GLY A 37 -5.70 -1.16 26.72
N LEU A 38 -6.43 -0.19 26.18
CA LEU A 38 -5.91 1.08 25.69
C LEU A 38 -6.69 2.26 26.28
N SER A 39 -5.99 3.31 26.70
CA SER A 39 -6.65 4.59 27.02
C SER A 39 -6.88 5.39 25.74
N GLU A 40 -8.01 6.09 25.66
CA GLU A 40 -8.35 6.93 24.51
C GLU A 40 -7.27 8.01 24.28
N SER A 41 -6.74 8.60 25.36
CA SER A 41 -5.68 9.62 25.30
C SER A 41 -4.37 9.08 24.71
N SER A 42 -3.98 7.84 25.01
CA SER A 42 -2.77 7.23 24.45
C SER A 42 -2.91 6.97 22.95
N LEU A 43 -4.08 6.50 22.48
CA LEU A 43 -4.33 6.34 21.04
C LEU A 43 -4.19 7.68 20.30
N TYR A 44 -4.78 8.74 20.87
CA TYR A 44 -4.81 10.05 20.22
C TYR A 44 -3.42 10.68 20.16
N THR A 45 -2.65 10.55 21.25
CA THR A 45 -1.26 11.02 21.33
C THR A 45 -0.39 10.30 20.30
N ALA A 46 -0.54 8.99 20.18
CA ALA A 46 0.29 8.19 19.30
C ALA A 46 -0.09 8.33 17.82
N LEU A 47 -1.33 8.70 17.51
CA LEU A 47 -1.81 9.10 16.17
C LEU A 47 -1.61 10.59 15.87
N ASN A 48 -0.82 11.30 16.66
CA ASN A 48 -0.50 12.69 16.41
C ASN A 48 0.72 12.78 15.48
N ALA A 49 0.62 13.57 14.41
CA ALA A 49 1.67 13.71 13.39
C ALA A 49 2.96 14.37 13.93
N ASN A 50 2.84 15.16 15.00
CA ASN A 50 3.96 15.72 15.76
C ASN A 50 4.00 15.10 17.16
N PRO A 51 4.60 13.90 17.31
CA PRO A 51 4.71 13.26 18.61
C PRO A 51 5.65 14.07 19.50
N THR A 52 5.11 14.74 20.52
CA THR A 52 5.88 15.38 21.60
C THR A 52 6.44 14.36 22.60
N ALA A 53 5.98 13.11 22.53
CA ALA A 53 6.42 12.01 23.38
C ALA A 53 6.80 10.76 22.54
N PRO A 54 7.76 9.94 23.00
CA PRO A 54 8.20 8.72 22.33
C PRO A 54 7.19 7.56 22.40
N ASP A 55 5.98 7.79 22.94
CA ASP A 55 4.91 6.80 23.03
C ASP A 55 4.42 6.44 21.62
N THR A 56 5.09 5.43 21.08
CA THR A 56 4.79 4.80 19.81
C THR A 56 3.73 3.73 20.07
N LEU A 57 2.71 3.67 19.21
CA LEU A 57 1.74 2.58 19.26
C LEU A 57 2.50 1.25 19.20
N LYS A 58 2.10 0.31 20.06
CA LYS A 58 2.56 -1.08 19.95
C LYS A 58 2.09 -1.66 18.61
N VAL A 59 2.83 -2.63 18.09
CA VAL A 59 2.50 -3.29 16.80
C VAL A 59 1.06 -3.82 16.80
N SER A 60 0.60 -4.42 17.90
CA SER A 60 -0.79 -4.89 18.03
C SER A 60 -1.81 -3.76 17.86
N GLN A 61 -1.53 -2.57 18.39
CA GLN A 61 -2.42 -1.42 18.31
C GLN A 61 -2.46 -0.85 16.89
N LEU A 62 -1.31 -0.82 16.19
CA LEU A 62 -1.26 -0.45 14.77
C LEU A 62 -2.13 -1.40 13.94
N VAL A 63 -1.99 -2.71 14.15
CA VAL A 63 -2.77 -3.76 13.48
C VAL A 63 -4.26 -3.60 13.76
N ASN A 64 -4.65 -3.30 15.00
CA ASN A 64 -6.05 -3.11 15.36
C ASN A 64 -6.68 -1.89 14.69
N VAL A 65 -5.94 -0.78 14.59
CA VAL A 65 -6.41 0.38 13.84
C VAL A 65 -6.64 0.00 12.37
N MET A 66 -5.67 -0.66 11.73
CA MET A 66 -5.81 -1.11 10.34
C MET A 66 -6.97 -2.10 10.14
N ARG A 67 -7.19 -3.00 11.10
CA ARG A 67 -8.30 -3.96 11.11
C ARG A 67 -9.65 -3.24 11.15
N VAL A 68 -9.82 -2.32 12.09
CA VAL A 68 -11.08 -1.58 12.29
C VAL A 68 -11.38 -0.65 11.12
N THR A 69 -10.37 0.04 10.58
CA THR A 69 -10.55 0.96 9.45
C THR A 69 -10.59 0.23 8.11
N ALA A 70 -10.31 -1.08 8.08
CA ALA A 70 -10.08 -1.87 6.87
C ALA A 70 -9.06 -1.23 5.90
N ASP A 71 -8.10 -0.46 6.43
CA ASP A 71 -7.08 0.23 5.64
C ASP A 71 -5.71 -0.39 5.89
N VAL A 72 -5.21 -1.09 4.86
CA VAL A 72 -3.91 -1.77 4.87
C VAL A 72 -2.78 -0.92 4.28
N ALA A 73 -3.04 0.33 3.87
CA ALA A 73 -2.02 1.22 3.31
C ALA A 73 -0.80 1.43 4.23
N PRO A 74 -0.94 1.57 5.57
CA PRO A 74 0.22 1.66 6.46
C PRO A 74 1.06 0.38 6.44
N LEU A 75 0.43 -0.80 6.37
CA LEU A 75 1.13 -2.07 6.27
C LEU A 75 1.85 -2.20 4.92
N ARG A 76 1.21 -1.79 3.82
CA ARG A 76 1.82 -1.80 2.46
C ARG A 76 3.07 -0.94 2.42
N TYR A 77 2.99 0.27 3.01
CA TYR A 77 4.15 1.15 3.12
C TYR A 77 5.27 0.52 3.94
N LEU A 78 4.93 -0.11 5.07
CA LEU A 78 5.91 -0.83 5.91
C LEU A 78 6.56 -1.99 5.15
N ALA A 79 5.78 -2.81 4.43
CA ALA A 79 6.31 -3.94 3.66
C ALA A 79 7.26 -3.44 2.55
N ALA A 80 6.88 -2.39 1.83
CA ALA A 80 7.70 -1.79 0.78
C ALA A 80 9.05 -1.24 1.31
N MET A 81 9.09 -0.71 2.54
CA MET A 81 10.35 -0.27 3.15
C MET A 81 11.40 -1.38 3.27
N PHE A 82 10.96 -2.63 3.36
CA PHE A 82 11.82 -3.81 3.45
C PHE A 82 11.88 -4.60 2.13
N GLY A 83 11.32 -4.05 1.04
CA GLY A 83 11.29 -4.70 -0.27
C GLY A 83 10.28 -5.85 -0.41
N TYR A 84 9.28 -5.92 0.48
CA TYR A 84 8.25 -6.97 0.44
C TYR A 84 6.92 -6.47 -0.12
N ALA A 85 6.17 -7.38 -0.73
CA ALA A 85 4.77 -7.21 -1.09
C ALA A 85 3.88 -7.89 -0.04
N ILE A 86 2.70 -7.31 0.23
CA ILE A 86 1.69 -7.99 1.04
C ILE A 86 0.85 -8.82 0.09
N VAL A 87 0.78 -10.12 0.37
CA VAL A 87 -0.07 -11.07 -0.33
C VAL A 87 -1.25 -11.48 0.54
N SER A 88 -2.32 -11.95 -0.07
CA SER A 88 -3.41 -12.59 0.66
C SER A 88 -2.86 -13.79 1.43
N TYR A 89 -3.40 -14.04 2.63
CA TYR A 89 -3.06 -15.25 3.39
C TYR A 89 -3.42 -16.54 2.63
N GLU A 90 -4.45 -16.47 1.78
CA GLU A 90 -4.89 -17.59 0.94
C GLU A 90 -4.05 -17.76 -0.34
N ALA A 91 -3.13 -16.83 -0.62
CA ALA A 91 -2.24 -16.96 -1.77
C ALA A 91 -1.08 -17.90 -1.42
N GLU A 92 -0.89 -18.97 -2.21
CA GLU A 92 0.23 -19.92 -2.02
C GLU A 92 1.60 -19.26 -2.23
N ALA A 93 1.65 -18.24 -3.07
CA ALA A 93 2.81 -17.38 -3.31
C ALA A 93 2.32 -16.02 -3.83
N PRO A 94 3.13 -14.96 -3.75
CA PRO A 94 2.94 -13.80 -4.61
C PRO A 94 2.91 -14.24 -6.08
N ASP A 95 1.95 -13.72 -6.83
CA ASP A 95 1.85 -13.89 -8.28
C ASP A 95 3.05 -13.22 -9.01
N ALA A 96 3.80 -12.31 -8.35
CA ALA A 96 5.05 -11.72 -8.83
C ALA A 96 6.09 -11.49 -7.71
N PRO A 97 7.40 -11.66 -7.98
CA PRO A 97 8.45 -11.66 -6.95
C PRO A 97 8.71 -10.30 -6.28
N THR A 98 8.11 -9.20 -6.77
CA THR A 98 8.27 -7.85 -6.23
C THR A 98 6.92 -7.14 -6.09
N ALA A 99 6.81 -6.20 -5.14
CA ALA A 99 5.59 -5.42 -4.94
C ALA A 99 5.19 -4.59 -6.17
N GLU A 100 6.18 -4.08 -6.91
CA GLU A 100 5.94 -3.41 -8.19
C GLU A 100 5.39 -4.41 -9.22
N GLY A 101 5.93 -5.63 -9.27
CA GLY A 101 5.42 -6.71 -10.12
C GLY A 101 3.97 -7.06 -9.80
N GLU A 102 3.62 -7.20 -8.52
CA GLU A 102 2.24 -7.42 -8.05
C GLU A 102 1.27 -6.34 -8.53
N MET A 103 1.67 -5.07 -8.43
CA MET A 103 0.85 -3.95 -8.87
C MET A 103 0.63 -3.89 -10.39
N LEU A 104 1.46 -4.60 -11.17
CA LEU A 104 1.42 -4.57 -12.63
C LEU A 104 0.66 -5.74 -13.26
N GLN A 105 0.31 -6.78 -12.50
CA GLN A 105 -0.28 -8.01 -13.03
C GLN A 105 -1.61 -7.82 -13.77
N ASP A 106 -2.36 -6.78 -13.43
CA ASP A 106 -3.60 -6.42 -14.14
C ASP A 106 -3.34 -5.88 -15.56
N PHE A 107 -2.08 -5.60 -15.92
CA PHE A 107 -1.66 -5.00 -17.19
C PHE A 107 -0.48 -5.77 -17.81
N PRO A 108 -0.73 -6.87 -18.55
CA PRO A 108 0.30 -7.76 -19.06
C PRO A 108 1.41 -7.09 -19.88
N ALA A 109 1.12 -6.08 -20.71
CA ALA A 109 2.17 -5.38 -21.44
C ALA A 109 3.05 -4.50 -20.54
N VAL A 110 2.53 -4.01 -19.41
CA VAL A 110 3.30 -3.21 -18.44
C VAL A 110 4.21 -4.12 -17.61
N VAL A 111 3.74 -5.33 -17.23
CA VAL A 111 4.60 -6.37 -16.63
C VAL A 111 5.78 -6.67 -17.55
N ARG A 112 5.50 -6.95 -18.83
CA ARG A 112 6.54 -7.26 -19.81
C ARG A 112 7.53 -6.10 -20.01
N PHE A 113 7.05 -4.86 -19.99
CA PHE A 113 7.94 -3.70 -20.04
C PHE A 113 8.85 -3.62 -18.80
N HIS A 114 8.31 -3.84 -17.61
CA HIS A 114 9.09 -3.85 -16.37
C HIS A 114 10.15 -4.98 -16.37
N GLU A 115 9.80 -6.20 -16.78
CA GLU A 115 10.74 -7.32 -16.90
C GLU A 115 11.89 -7.04 -17.88
N VAL A 116 11.57 -6.47 -19.04
CA VAL A 116 12.60 -6.07 -20.03
C VAL A 116 13.45 -4.93 -19.49
N GLY A 117 12.87 -4.00 -18.72
CA GLY A 117 13.60 -2.96 -18.00
C GLY A 117 14.64 -3.52 -17.04
N GLN A 118 14.26 -4.49 -16.20
CA GLN A 118 15.20 -5.17 -15.29
C GLN A 118 16.31 -5.89 -16.07
N ARG A 119 15.96 -6.60 -17.15
CA ARG A 119 16.94 -7.25 -18.01
C ARG A 119 17.89 -6.26 -18.68
N TYR A 120 17.41 -5.06 -19.05
CA TYR A 120 18.25 -4.02 -19.64
C TYR A 120 19.24 -3.46 -18.61
N LEU A 121 18.80 -3.20 -17.37
CA LEU A 121 19.68 -2.79 -16.27
C LEU A 121 20.75 -3.83 -15.95
N ASP A 122 20.39 -5.12 -16.06
CA ASP A 122 21.31 -6.25 -15.92
C ASP A 122 22.25 -6.47 -17.12
N GLY A 123 22.12 -5.68 -18.20
CA GLY A 123 22.87 -5.86 -19.44
C GLY A 123 22.48 -7.10 -20.26
N LYS A 124 21.32 -7.71 -19.96
CA LYS A 124 20.75 -8.92 -20.60
C LYS A 124 19.67 -8.61 -21.64
N ALA A 125 19.49 -7.34 -21.97
CA ALA A 125 18.63 -6.85 -23.04
C ALA A 125 19.25 -5.59 -23.65
N CYS A 126 18.95 -5.33 -24.92
CA CYS A 126 19.39 -4.13 -25.62
C CYS A 126 18.32 -3.02 -25.60
N ALA A 127 18.71 -1.80 -25.94
CA ALA A 127 17.81 -0.65 -25.95
C ALA A 127 16.61 -0.84 -26.92
N ALA A 128 16.81 -1.57 -28.02
CA ALA A 128 15.74 -1.87 -28.97
C ALA A 128 14.64 -2.76 -28.35
N GLU A 129 15.03 -3.77 -27.56
CA GLU A 129 14.06 -4.62 -26.85
C GLU A 129 13.26 -3.82 -25.81
N LEU A 130 13.93 -2.90 -25.10
CA LEU A 130 13.28 -2.02 -24.12
C LEU A 130 12.26 -1.09 -24.78
N LEU A 131 12.64 -0.41 -25.87
CA LEU A 131 11.75 0.48 -26.62
C LEU A 131 10.58 -0.26 -27.25
N GLN A 132 10.80 -1.48 -27.74
CA GLN A 132 9.72 -2.31 -28.28
C GLN A 132 8.72 -2.71 -27.18
N ALA A 133 9.20 -3.10 -26.00
CA ALA A 133 8.33 -3.42 -24.87
C ALA A 133 7.55 -2.18 -24.39
N GLN A 134 8.17 -1.00 -24.41
CA GLN A 134 7.52 0.27 -24.11
C GLN A 134 6.38 0.58 -25.09
N GLU A 135 6.62 0.47 -26.40
CA GLU A 135 5.58 0.74 -27.41
C GLU A 135 4.38 -0.19 -27.27
N MET A 136 4.61 -1.46 -26.94
CA MET A 136 3.52 -2.41 -26.69
C MET A 136 2.68 -2.02 -25.47
N ALA A 137 3.31 -1.62 -24.37
CA ALA A 137 2.59 -1.13 -23.19
C ALA A 137 1.77 0.13 -23.50
N LEU A 138 2.34 1.07 -24.26
CA LEU A 138 1.63 2.29 -24.69
C LEU A 138 0.46 1.99 -25.62
N ALA A 139 0.59 1.01 -26.52
CA ALA A 139 -0.48 0.63 -27.43
C ALA A 139 -1.70 0.09 -26.68
N GLU A 140 -1.48 -0.76 -25.67
CA GLU A 140 -2.56 -1.31 -24.84
C GLU A 140 -3.29 -0.22 -24.05
N LEU A 141 -2.56 0.72 -23.44
CA LEU A 141 -3.15 1.87 -22.76
C LEU A 141 -3.98 2.76 -23.70
N ARG A 142 -3.51 2.97 -24.94
CA ARG A 142 -4.25 3.72 -25.98
C ARG A 142 -5.54 2.99 -26.35
N GLN A 143 -5.51 1.67 -26.48
CA GLN A 143 -6.70 0.87 -26.80
C GLN A 143 -7.74 0.91 -25.68
N THR A 144 -7.30 0.77 -24.42
CA THR A 144 -8.18 0.92 -23.25
C THR A 144 -8.84 2.30 -23.23
N THR A 145 -8.08 3.36 -23.50
CA THR A 145 -8.60 4.73 -23.58
C THR A 145 -9.66 4.86 -24.68
N ALA A 146 -9.39 4.32 -25.88
CA ALA A 146 -10.35 4.34 -26.99
C ALA A 146 -11.66 3.62 -26.63
N LYS A 147 -11.56 2.43 -26.01
CA LYS A 147 -12.72 1.66 -25.57
C LYS A 147 -13.57 2.41 -24.53
N VAL A 148 -12.93 3.04 -23.54
CA VAL A 148 -13.65 3.87 -22.54
C VAL A 148 -14.37 5.05 -23.21
N ILE A 149 -13.75 5.68 -24.22
CA ILE A 149 -14.38 6.78 -24.99
C ILE A 149 -15.59 6.27 -25.79
N GLU A 150 -15.54 5.05 -26.32
CA GLU A 150 -16.65 4.43 -27.05
C GLU A 150 -17.81 4.03 -26.13
N GLU A 151 -17.52 3.43 -24.98
CA GLU A 151 -18.52 3.00 -23.98
C GLU A 151 -19.13 4.18 -23.20
N GLY A 152 -18.45 5.31 -23.16
CA GLY A 152 -18.93 6.54 -22.51
C GLY A 152 -19.82 7.44 -23.39
N LYS A 153 -20.14 7.03 -24.61
CA LYS A 153 -21.11 7.69 -25.51
C LYS A 153 -22.49 7.06 -25.38
#